data_AF-A0A5P9FJY0-F1
#
_entry.id   AF-A0A5P9FJY0-F1
#
_cell.length_a   1.000
_cell.length_b   1.000
_cell.length_c   1.000
_cell.angle_alpha   90.00
_cell.angle_beta   90.00
_cell.angle_gamma   90.00
#
_symmetry.space_group_name_H-M   'P 1'
#
loop_
_entity.id
_entity.type
_entity.pdbx_description
1 polymer ?
#
loop_
_entity_poly.entity_id
_entity_poly.type
_entity_poly.pdbx_seq_one_letter_code
_entity_poly.pdbx_strand_id
1 'polypeptide(L)'
;MRAILILALTLLAAPALAIEPAVGRLFGGGFSALRICSGTLVAPATVLTAAHCVTFSDGRVRGTRGLGFVAGWEDGRHAGAASVVEIALHPDAVDADGIVVHRDIAVLRLDRALPMEPIPASPAGVSGSFTLIGYGRADPDLQRAQQSCDGERRGRRWYLSCPVERGMSGGPVIAGENASRRIAGVISAISGEDAVAAEVDTWVLQELARPYTP
;
A
#
# COMPACT_ATOMS: atom_id res chain seq x y z
N MET A 1 -53.72 19.20 21.45
CA MET A 1 -52.65 19.51 20.48
C MET A 1 -51.35 18.93 21.02
N ARG A 2 -50.83 17.86 20.41
CA ARG A 2 -49.61 17.18 20.86
C ARG A 2 -48.39 17.82 20.18
N ALA A 3 -47.52 18.45 20.97
CA ALA A 3 -46.24 18.95 20.50
C ALA A 3 -45.28 17.75 20.32
N ILE A 4 -44.85 17.50 19.09
CA ILE A 4 -43.83 16.51 18.77
C ILE A 4 -42.48 17.23 18.84
N LEU A 5 -41.68 16.88 19.85
CA LEU A 5 -40.32 17.36 20.02
C LEU A 5 -39.42 16.58 19.04
N ILE A 6 -38.98 17.24 17.96
CA ILE A 6 -38.05 16.65 16.99
C ILE A 6 -36.64 16.77 17.59
N LEU A 7 -36.11 15.66 18.09
CA LEU A 7 -34.71 15.54 18.50
C LEU A 7 -33.86 15.50 17.21
N ALA A 8 -33.24 16.61 16.85
CA ALA A 8 -32.31 16.66 15.73
C ALA A 8 -31.04 15.87 16.10
N LEU A 9 -30.94 14.65 15.58
CA LEU A 9 -29.73 13.83 15.66
C LEU A 9 -28.68 14.46 14.74
N THR A 10 -27.78 15.26 15.32
CA THR A 10 -26.61 15.78 14.61
C THR A 10 -25.65 14.62 14.36
N LEU A 11 -25.69 14.09 13.13
CA LEU A 11 -24.71 13.13 12.65
C LEU A 11 -23.36 13.87 12.57
N LEU A 12 -22.47 13.69 13.55
CA LEU A 12 -21.09 14.12 13.39
C LEU A 12 -20.48 13.26 12.28
N ALA A 13 -20.39 13.82 11.08
CA ALA A 13 -19.56 13.24 10.03
C ALA A 13 -18.13 13.17 10.58
N ALA A 14 -17.59 11.97 10.71
CA ALA A 14 -16.16 11.80 10.91
C ALA A 14 -15.46 12.57 9.79
N PRO A 15 -14.43 13.38 10.08
CA PRO A 15 -13.71 14.07 9.04
C PRO A 15 -13.20 13.01 8.06
N ALA A 16 -13.59 13.14 6.78
CA ALA A 16 -12.97 12.35 5.73
C ALA A 16 -11.46 12.58 5.87
N LEU A 17 -10.71 11.51 6.10
CA LEU A 17 -9.26 11.59 6.12
C LEU A 17 -8.83 12.18 4.78
N ALA A 18 -8.01 13.23 4.84
CA ALA A 18 -7.45 13.80 3.63
C ALA A 18 -6.70 12.71 2.86
N ILE A 19 -6.79 12.75 1.53
CA ILE A 19 -5.98 11.90 0.65
C ILE A 19 -4.52 11.96 1.09
N GLU A 20 -3.90 10.80 1.24
CA GLU A 20 -2.46 10.66 1.37
C GLU A 20 -1.81 10.76 -0.02
N PRO A 21 -1.14 11.87 -0.38
CA PRO A 21 -0.60 12.08 -1.72
C PRO A 21 0.54 11.10 -2.07
N ALA A 22 1.26 10.56 -1.08
CA ALA A 22 2.32 9.58 -1.32
C ALA A 22 1.79 8.18 -1.66
N VAL A 23 0.51 7.89 -1.37
CA VAL A 23 -0.12 6.59 -1.64
C VAL A 23 -0.84 6.66 -2.98
N GLY A 24 -0.66 5.63 -3.80
CA GLY A 24 -1.14 5.63 -5.18
C GLY A 24 -1.53 4.27 -5.70
N ARG A 25 -2.07 4.27 -6.91
CA ARG A 25 -2.45 3.08 -7.67
C ARG A 25 -1.30 2.65 -8.57
N LEU A 26 -1.12 1.35 -8.71
CA LEU A 26 -0.33 0.79 -9.79
C LEU A 26 -1.24 0.55 -11.00
N PHE A 27 -0.78 0.99 -12.17
CA PHE A 27 -1.45 0.80 -13.44
C PHE A 27 -0.61 -0.07 -14.37
N GLY A 28 -1.21 -1.10 -14.95
CA GLY A 28 -0.81 -1.65 -16.26
C GLY A 28 0.14 -2.87 -16.30
N GLY A 29 0.25 -3.40 -17.53
CA GLY A 29 1.02 -4.59 -17.94
C GLY A 29 0.23 -5.62 -18.78
N GLY A 30 -0.32 -5.25 -19.95
CA GLY A 30 -0.83 -6.16 -21.02
C GLY A 30 -1.98 -7.15 -20.68
N PHE A 31 -3.07 -7.14 -21.46
CA PHE A 31 -4.31 -7.97 -21.44
C PHE A 31 -5.04 -8.23 -20.10
N SER A 32 -4.41 -8.05 -18.95
CA SER A 32 -5.02 -8.18 -17.63
C SER A 32 -5.01 -6.83 -16.92
N ALA A 33 -5.66 -5.84 -17.53
CA ALA A 33 -5.99 -4.52 -16.96
C ALA A 33 -6.89 -4.59 -15.69
N LEU A 34 -6.97 -5.75 -15.04
CA LEU A 34 -7.90 -6.10 -13.98
C LEU A 34 -7.26 -6.23 -12.59
N ARG A 35 -5.92 -6.17 -12.47
CA ARG A 35 -5.24 -6.16 -11.16
C ARG A 35 -4.95 -4.73 -10.76
N ILE A 36 -5.90 -4.13 -10.06
CA ILE A 36 -5.66 -2.94 -9.25
C ILE A 36 -4.76 -3.37 -8.10
N CYS A 37 -3.67 -2.65 -7.90
CA CYS A 37 -2.82 -2.73 -6.73
C CYS A 37 -2.55 -1.30 -6.26
N SER A 38 -2.10 -1.19 -5.03
CA SER A 38 -1.67 0.04 -4.40
C SER A 38 -0.15 0.04 -4.22
N GLY A 39 0.41 1.22 -3.95
CA GLY A 39 1.81 1.41 -3.63
C GLY A 39 2.02 2.71 -2.88
N THR A 40 3.21 2.92 -2.33
CA THR A 40 3.56 4.15 -1.60
C THR A 40 4.92 4.65 -1.99
N LEU A 41 5.02 5.95 -2.25
CA LEU A 41 6.28 6.65 -2.44
C LEU A 41 7.06 6.69 -1.12
N VAL A 42 8.25 6.09 -1.10
CA VAL A 42 9.16 6.04 0.07
C VAL A 42 10.46 6.82 -0.13
N ALA A 43 10.73 7.23 -1.36
CA ALA A 43 11.71 8.25 -1.75
C ALA A 43 11.21 8.91 -3.06
N PRO A 44 11.75 10.07 -3.50
CA PRO A 44 11.14 10.88 -4.57
C PRO A 44 10.79 10.14 -5.87
N ALA A 45 11.53 9.08 -6.22
CA ALA A 45 11.29 8.24 -7.40
C ALA A 45 11.28 6.75 -7.06
N THR A 46 10.86 6.38 -5.84
CA THR A 46 10.90 4.99 -5.36
C THR A 46 9.63 4.63 -4.62
N VAL A 47 9.02 3.52 -5.02
CA VAL A 47 7.73 3.04 -4.52
C VAL A 47 7.89 1.67 -3.87
N LEU A 48 7.30 1.48 -2.69
CA LEU A 48 7.06 0.15 -2.13
C LEU A 48 5.68 -0.37 -2.57
N THR A 49 5.63 -1.67 -2.86
CA THR A 49 4.39 -2.41 -3.15
C THR A 49 4.56 -3.88 -2.78
N ALA A 50 3.54 -4.70 -3.02
CA ALA A 50 3.61 -6.15 -2.86
C ALA A 50 4.23 -6.81 -4.10
N ALA A 51 5.02 -7.87 -3.91
CA ALA A 51 5.65 -8.59 -5.01
C ALA A 51 4.60 -9.17 -5.97
N HIS A 52 3.51 -9.73 -5.46
CA HIS A 52 2.44 -10.30 -6.29
C HIS A 52 1.73 -9.27 -7.18
N CYS A 53 1.91 -7.97 -6.95
CA CYS A 53 1.38 -6.92 -7.83
C CYS A 53 2.16 -6.83 -9.15
N VAL A 54 3.44 -7.22 -9.11
CA VAL A 54 4.39 -7.11 -10.21
C VAL A 54 4.92 -8.46 -10.69
N THR A 55 4.36 -9.58 -10.21
CA THR A 55 4.63 -10.92 -10.73
C THR A 55 3.40 -11.55 -11.38
N PHE A 56 3.65 -12.56 -12.21
CA PHE A 56 2.63 -13.53 -12.60
C PHE A 56 2.36 -14.52 -11.45
N SER A 57 1.33 -15.36 -11.61
CA SER A 57 0.97 -16.37 -10.60
C SER A 57 2.05 -17.43 -10.39
N ASP A 58 2.93 -17.63 -11.38
CA ASP A 58 4.10 -18.51 -11.30
C ASP A 58 5.34 -17.82 -10.70
N GLY A 59 5.18 -16.59 -10.19
CA GLY A 59 6.24 -15.82 -9.54
C GLY A 59 7.19 -15.10 -10.49
N ARG A 60 7.07 -15.28 -11.82
CA ARG A 60 7.90 -14.53 -12.78
C ARG A 60 7.58 -13.05 -12.73
N VAL A 61 8.62 -12.21 -12.74
CA VAL A 61 8.49 -10.75 -12.75
C VAL A 61 7.85 -10.27 -14.06
N ARG A 62 6.88 -9.37 -13.96
CA ARG A 62 6.27 -8.71 -15.13
C ARG A 62 7.24 -7.69 -15.71
N GLY A 63 7.16 -7.47 -17.01
CA GLY A 63 7.90 -6.39 -17.66
C GLY A 63 7.41 -5.01 -17.19
N THR A 64 8.30 -4.02 -17.21
CA THR A 64 8.01 -2.63 -16.83
C THR A 64 7.20 -1.88 -17.90
N ARG A 65 7.16 -2.40 -19.13
CA ARG A 65 6.44 -1.74 -20.24
C ARG A 65 4.95 -1.59 -19.94
N GLY A 66 4.52 -0.34 -19.81
CA GLY A 66 3.14 0.02 -19.50
C GLY A 66 2.76 -0.15 -18.03
N LEU A 67 3.73 -0.39 -17.14
CA LEU A 67 3.55 -0.34 -15.70
C LEU A 67 3.85 1.09 -15.21
N GLY A 68 2.95 1.67 -14.41
CA GLY A 68 3.10 3.01 -13.86
C GLY A 68 2.51 3.11 -12.45
N PHE A 69 2.87 4.20 -11.77
CA PHE A 69 2.38 4.56 -10.45
C PHE A 69 1.66 5.92 -10.53
N VAL A 70 0.45 6.00 -9.97
CA VAL A 70 -0.39 7.20 -9.96
C VAL A 70 -0.70 7.56 -8.51
N ALA A 71 -0.01 8.57 -8.00
CA ALA A 71 -0.01 9.01 -6.61
C ALA A 71 -1.21 9.93 -6.31
N GLY A 72 -1.83 9.75 -5.13
CA GLY A 72 -2.94 10.58 -4.66
C GLY A 72 -4.13 10.59 -5.61
N TRP A 73 -4.46 9.42 -6.20
CA TRP A 73 -5.62 9.29 -7.08
C TRP A 73 -6.92 9.53 -6.31
N GLU A 74 -7.81 10.37 -6.85
CA GLU A 74 -9.18 10.57 -6.38
C GLU A 74 -10.06 11.10 -7.51
N ASP A 75 -11.09 10.35 -7.90
CA ASP A 75 -12.12 10.77 -8.87
C ASP A 75 -11.54 11.43 -10.14
N GLY A 76 -10.56 10.77 -10.77
CA GLY A 76 -9.94 11.26 -12.01
C GLY A 76 -8.83 12.30 -11.81
N ARG A 77 -8.60 12.77 -10.58
CA ARG A 77 -7.48 13.66 -10.23
C ARG A 77 -6.34 12.84 -9.62
N HIS A 78 -5.12 13.34 -9.74
CA HIS A 78 -3.94 12.74 -9.10
C HIS A 78 -2.91 13.80 -8.72
N ALA A 79 -2.13 13.52 -7.67
CA ALA A 79 -1.02 14.36 -7.24
C ALA A 79 0.22 14.20 -8.15
N GLY A 80 0.35 13.06 -8.83
CA GLY A 80 1.43 12.80 -9.77
C GLY A 80 1.34 11.42 -10.38
N ALA A 81 2.02 11.21 -11.50
CA ALA A 81 2.14 9.91 -12.13
C ALA A 81 3.53 9.75 -12.74
N ALA A 82 4.06 8.53 -12.78
CA ALA A 82 5.35 8.19 -13.38
C ALA A 82 5.36 6.73 -13.86
N SER A 83 6.20 6.43 -14.85
CA SER A 83 6.37 5.05 -15.34
C SER A 83 7.32 4.30 -14.42
N VAL A 84 7.10 2.99 -14.26
CA VAL A 84 8.07 2.12 -13.58
C VAL A 84 9.16 1.71 -14.57
N VAL A 85 10.42 1.80 -14.18
CA VAL A 85 11.59 1.46 -15.02
C VAL A 85 12.44 0.32 -14.44
N GLU A 86 12.36 0.08 -13.13
CA GLU A 86 13.02 -1.04 -12.46
C GLU A 86 12.06 -1.68 -11.44
N ILE A 87 12.13 -3.00 -11.33
CA ILE A 87 11.42 -3.80 -10.33
C ILE A 87 12.46 -4.65 -9.60
N ALA A 88 12.59 -4.46 -8.30
CA ALA A 88 13.37 -5.32 -7.42
C ALA A 88 12.41 -6.09 -6.50
N LEU A 89 12.40 -7.42 -6.58
CA LEU A 89 11.63 -8.27 -5.68
C LEU A 89 12.47 -8.60 -4.45
N HIS A 90 11.81 -8.70 -3.30
CA HIS A 90 12.44 -9.36 -2.16
C HIS A 90 12.87 -10.77 -2.58
N PRO A 91 14.11 -11.21 -2.29
CA PRO A 91 14.67 -12.47 -2.81
C PRO A 91 13.86 -13.69 -2.39
N ASP A 92 13.28 -13.64 -1.19
CA ASP A 92 12.41 -14.68 -0.66
C ASP A 92 10.90 -14.41 -0.90
N ALA A 93 10.53 -13.50 -1.81
CA ALA A 93 9.12 -13.19 -2.08
C ALA A 93 8.38 -14.36 -2.76
N VAL A 94 9.11 -15.23 -3.44
CA VAL A 94 8.59 -16.35 -4.22
C VAL A 94 9.39 -17.61 -3.89
N ASP A 95 8.70 -18.72 -3.67
CA ASP A 95 9.27 -20.06 -3.57
C ASP A 95 8.65 -21.03 -4.59
N ALA A 96 8.87 -22.33 -4.41
CA ALA A 96 8.33 -23.37 -5.29
C ALA A 96 6.78 -23.43 -5.29
N ASP A 97 6.14 -22.96 -4.21
CA ASP A 97 4.69 -22.98 -4.02
C ASP A 97 4.04 -21.62 -4.36
N GLY A 98 4.85 -20.59 -4.65
CA GLY A 98 4.40 -19.29 -5.12
C GLY A 98 4.76 -18.15 -4.16
N ILE A 99 3.84 -17.21 -3.94
CA ILE A 99 4.10 -16.01 -3.13
C ILE A 99 4.23 -16.36 -1.65
N VAL A 100 5.35 -15.94 -1.06
CA VAL A 100 5.63 -16.04 0.38
C VAL A 100 5.08 -14.81 1.08
N VAL A 101 3.89 -14.92 1.65
CA VAL A 101 3.11 -13.79 2.22
C VAL A 101 3.90 -12.86 3.15
N HIS A 102 4.73 -13.38 4.06
CA HIS A 102 5.50 -12.53 4.98
C HIS A 102 6.73 -11.85 4.35
N ARG A 103 7.03 -12.15 3.08
CA ARG A 103 8.13 -11.58 2.27
C ARG A 103 7.64 -10.95 0.96
N ASP A 104 6.33 -10.79 0.81
CA ASP A 104 5.67 -10.32 -0.40
C ASP A 104 5.85 -8.80 -0.58
N ILE A 105 7.07 -8.38 -0.89
CA ILE A 105 7.47 -6.98 -1.11
C ILE A 105 8.21 -6.84 -2.44
N ALA A 106 7.94 -5.74 -3.13
CA ALA A 106 8.75 -5.23 -4.22
C ALA A 106 9.07 -3.74 -4.03
N VAL A 107 10.24 -3.35 -4.51
CA VAL A 107 10.69 -1.96 -4.66
C VAL A 107 10.62 -1.62 -6.15
N LEU A 108 9.96 -0.52 -6.48
CA LEU A 108 9.85 -0.01 -7.85
C LEU A 108 10.63 1.29 -7.98
N ARG A 109 11.38 1.46 -9.06
CA ARG A 109 11.99 2.75 -9.41
C ARG A 109 11.22 3.40 -10.55
N LEU A 110 11.01 4.71 -10.43
CA LEU A 110 10.20 5.51 -11.34
C LEU A 110 11.06 6.29 -12.34
N ASP A 111 10.55 6.56 -13.54
CA ASP A 111 11.24 7.32 -14.61
C ASP A 111 11.46 8.81 -14.30
N ARG A 112 10.86 9.32 -13.23
CA ARG A 112 11.06 10.68 -12.71
C ARG A 112 10.69 10.75 -11.24
N ALA A 113 11.19 11.77 -10.57
CA ALA A 113 10.74 12.12 -9.23
C ALA A 113 9.31 12.69 -9.27
N LEU A 114 8.52 12.39 -8.25
CA LEU A 114 7.21 12.99 -8.03
C LEU A 114 7.30 14.09 -6.96
N PRO A 115 6.41 15.11 -7.01
CA PRO A 115 6.59 16.35 -6.24
C PRO A 115 6.05 16.29 -4.80
N MET A 116 5.48 15.16 -4.36
CA MET A 116 4.99 14.99 -2.99
C MET A 116 6.06 14.43 -2.06
N GLU A 117 5.94 14.77 -0.78
CA GLU A 117 6.82 14.25 0.27
C GLU A 117 6.63 12.73 0.41
N PRO A 118 7.70 11.91 0.29
CA PRO A 118 7.63 10.48 0.52
C PRO A 118 7.46 10.15 2.01
N ILE A 119 6.92 8.97 2.31
CA ILE A 119 6.89 8.46 3.69
C ILE A 119 8.06 7.47 3.86
N PRO A 120 9.03 7.73 4.75
CA PRO A 120 10.20 6.87 4.87
C PRO A 120 9.81 5.46 5.33
N ALA A 121 10.47 4.45 4.80
CA ALA A 121 10.31 3.07 5.24
C ALA A 121 11.27 2.76 6.39
N SER A 122 10.76 2.08 7.42
CA SER A 122 11.56 1.60 8.54
C SER A 122 10.82 0.45 9.22
N PRO A 123 11.54 -0.56 9.73
CA PRO A 123 10.94 -1.58 10.58
C PRO A 123 10.18 -0.95 11.75
N ALA A 124 9.10 -1.60 12.14
CA ALA A 124 8.39 -1.32 13.38
C ALA A 124 8.18 -2.64 14.13
N GLY A 125 7.90 -2.55 15.44
CA GLY A 125 7.33 -3.70 16.14
C GLY A 125 6.03 -4.09 15.47
N VAL A 126 5.74 -5.39 15.37
CA VAL A 126 4.49 -5.91 14.78
C VAL A 126 3.28 -5.77 15.68
N SER A 127 3.49 -5.39 16.94
CA SER A 127 2.44 -5.06 17.91
C SER A 127 2.28 -3.55 18.01
N GLY A 128 1.04 -3.10 18.15
CA GLY A 128 0.68 -1.69 18.22
C GLY A 128 -0.47 -1.35 17.28
N SER A 129 -0.73 -0.06 17.14
CA SER A 129 -1.76 0.49 16.27
C SER A 129 -1.15 0.96 14.95
N PHE A 130 -1.78 0.59 13.84
CA PHE A 130 -1.34 0.90 12.49
C PHE A 130 -2.44 1.59 11.68
N THR A 131 -2.02 2.31 10.64
CA THR A 131 -2.92 2.82 9.59
C THR A 131 -2.65 2.09 8.29
N LEU A 132 -3.69 1.58 7.65
CA LEU A 132 -3.63 0.94 6.34
C LEU A 132 -4.26 1.87 5.31
N ILE A 133 -3.59 2.10 4.19
CA ILE A 133 -4.14 2.92 3.10
C ILE A 133 -4.12 2.11 1.80
N GLY A 134 -5.13 2.25 0.96
CA GLY A 134 -5.12 1.61 -0.34
C GLY A 134 -6.35 1.90 -1.19
N TYR A 135 -6.30 1.41 -2.42
CA TYR A 135 -7.37 1.55 -3.41
C TYR A 135 -8.07 0.22 -3.60
N GLY A 136 -9.33 0.17 -3.17
CA GLY A 136 -10.14 -1.03 -3.29
C GLY A 136 -10.62 -1.30 -4.71
N ARG A 137 -10.86 -2.56 -5.07
CA ARG A 137 -11.47 -2.90 -6.37
C ARG A 137 -12.94 -2.51 -6.44
N ALA A 138 -13.65 -2.49 -5.30
CA ALA A 138 -15.06 -2.10 -5.25
C ALA A 138 -15.24 -0.61 -5.56
N ASP A 139 -14.24 0.20 -5.19
CA ASP A 139 -14.21 1.64 -5.42
C ASP A 139 -12.77 2.09 -5.70
N PRO A 140 -12.29 1.91 -6.94
CA PRO A 140 -10.90 2.17 -7.28
C PRO A 140 -10.58 3.65 -7.42
N ASP A 141 -11.60 4.50 -7.38
CA ASP A 141 -11.45 5.94 -7.53
C ASP A 141 -11.37 6.67 -6.19
N LEU A 142 -11.63 5.99 -5.08
CA LEU A 142 -11.47 6.53 -3.73
C LEU A 142 -10.33 5.85 -2.97
N GLN A 143 -9.52 6.66 -2.31
CA GLN A 143 -8.50 6.18 -1.38
C GLN A 143 -9.17 5.81 -0.04
N ARG A 144 -8.95 4.58 0.42
CA ARG A 144 -9.47 4.10 1.71
C ARG A 144 -8.38 4.05 2.74
N ALA A 145 -8.63 4.63 3.90
CA ALA A 145 -7.76 4.58 5.05
C ALA A 145 -8.47 3.88 6.22
N GLN A 146 -7.82 2.87 6.78
CA GLN A 146 -8.23 2.16 7.99
C GLN A 146 -7.26 2.55 9.09
N GLN A 147 -7.78 3.06 10.20
CA GLN A 147 -6.98 3.51 11.35
C GLN A 147 -7.21 2.58 12.54
N SER A 148 -6.32 2.67 13.53
CA SER A 148 -6.42 1.91 14.77
C SER A 148 -6.43 0.38 14.56
N CYS A 149 -5.65 -0.08 13.58
CA CYS A 149 -5.51 -1.49 13.25
C CYS A 149 -4.51 -2.12 14.21
N ASP A 150 -4.95 -3.00 15.09
CA ASP A 150 -4.09 -3.69 16.04
C ASP A 150 -3.25 -4.76 15.33
N GLY A 151 -1.95 -4.74 15.57
CA GLY A 151 -1.00 -5.70 15.01
C GLY A 151 -0.70 -6.87 15.94
N GLU A 152 -0.63 -8.07 15.36
CA GLU A 152 -0.29 -9.30 16.06
C GLU A 152 0.59 -10.22 15.21
N ARG A 153 1.59 -10.88 15.83
CA ARG A 153 2.34 -11.95 15.19
C ARG A 153 1.69 -13.30 15.46
N ARG A 154 1.36 -14.03 14.39
CA ARG A 154 0.97 -15.45 14.49
C ARG A 154 1.89 -16.28 13.59
N GLY A 155 2.79 -17.05 14.21
CA GLY A 155 3.85 -17.76 13.49
C GLY A 155 4.80 -16.78 12.78
N ARG A 156 4.94 -16.88 11.45
CA ARG A 156 5.75 -15.96 10.62
C ARG A 156 4.95 -14.80 10.04
N ARG A 157 3.64 -14.77 10.19
CA ARG A 157 2.75 -13.79 9.55
C ARG A 157 2.36 -12.68 10.51
N TRP A 158 2.30 -11.47 9.98
CA TRP A 158 1.85 -10.28 10.70
C TRP A 158 0.41 -9.97 10.32
N TYR A 159 -0.48 -10.07 11.31
CA TYR A 159 -1.91 -9.82 11.18
C TYR A 159 -2.25 -8.42 11.70
N LEU A 160 -3.23 -7.79 11.07
CA LEU A 160 -3.72 -6.45 11.38
C LEU A 160 -5.25 -6.49 11.43
N SER A 161 -5.86 -6.05 12.54
CA SER A 161 -7.30 -6.20 12.82
C SER A 161 -8.25 -5.35 11.97
N CYS A 162 -7.78 -4.79 10.87
CA CYS A 162 -8.58 -3.97 9.96
C CYS A 162 -8.96 -4.73 8.69
N PRO A 163 -10.21 -4.58 8.23
CA PRO A 163 -10.62 -5.18 6.98
C PRO A 163 -9.96 -4.45 5.82
N VAL A 164 -9.50 -5.23 4.85
CA VAL A 164 -9.00 -4.75 3.55
C VAL A 164 -9.65 -5.56 2.43
N GLU A 165 -9.63 -5.03 1.22
CA GLU A 165 -10.20 -5.69 0.05
C GLU A 165 -9.18 -5.85 -1.08
N ARG A 166 -9.51 -6.71 -2.05
CA ARG A 166 -8.70 -6.86 -3.27
C ARG A 166 -8.52 -5.48 -3.92
N GLY A 167 -7.29 -5.15 -4.30
CA GLY A 167 -6.94 -3.81 -4.76
C GLY A 167 -6.00 -3.08 -3.80
N MET A 168 -6.25 -3.22 -2.50
CA MET A 168 -5.44 -2.57 -1.47
C MET A 168 -4.05 -3.20 -1.31
N SER A 169 -3.85 -4.40 -1.87
CA SER A 169 -2.54 -5.06 -1.93
C SER A 169 -1.42 -4.13 -2.40
N GLY A 170 -0.30 -4.15 -1.70
CA GLY A 170 0.84 -3.25 -1.89
C GLY A 170 0.67 -1.87 -1.28
N GLY A 171 -0.51 -1.51 -0.79
CA GLY A 171 -0.74 -0.32 0.01
C GLY A 171 0.03 -0.38 1.32
N PRO A 172 0.35 0.76 1.94
CA PRO A 172 1.25 0.79 3.08
C PRO A 172 0.58 0.32 4.36
N VAL A 173 1.39 -0.28 5.23
CA VAL A 173 1.14 -0.35 6.66
C VAL A 173 1.96 0.73 7.34
N ILE A 174 1.30 1.72 7.91
CA ILE A 174 1.92 2.90 8.48
C ILE A 174 1.93 2.78 10.00
N ALA A 175 3.12 2.92 10.58
CA ALA A 175 3.30 3.02 12.03
C ALA A 175 3.53 4.47 12.45
N GLY A 176 3.03 4.84 13.63
CA GLY A 176 3.16 6.19 14.18
C GLY A 176 2.19 7.20 13.56
N GLU A 177 2.27 8.44 14.05
CA GLU A 177 1.38 9.53 13.67
C GLU A 177 2.18 10.80 13.30
N ASN A 178 1.56 11.69 12.52
CA ASN A 178 2.13 12.98 12.14
C ASN A 178 3.56 12.84 11.58
N ALA A 179 4.54 13.59 12.12
CA ALA A 179 5.93 13.57 11.68
C ALA A 179 6.68 12.26 11.99
N SER A 180 6.12 11.36 12.81
CA SER A 180 6.74 10.07 13.16
C SER A 180 6.32 8.91 12.25
N ARG A 181 5.46 9.19 11.27
CA ARG A 181 4.93 8.20 10.32
C ARG A 181 6.05 7.55 9.53
N ARG A 182 5.96 6.23 9.43
CA ARG A 182 6.90 5.39 8.68
C ARG A 182 6.18 4.20 8.08
N ILE A 183 6.63 3.78 6.90
CA ILE A 183 6.13 2.56 6.25
C ILE A 183 6.80 1.37 6.92
N ALA A 184 6.03 0.61 7.69
CA ALA A 184 6.47 -0.58 8.41
C ALA A 184 6.32 -1.86 7.56
N GLY A 185 5.49 -1.82 6.52
CA GLY A 185 5.23 -2.95 5.64
C GLY A 185 4.25 -2.58 4.53
N VAL A 186 3.82 -3.60 3.80
CA VAL A 186 2.78 -3.49 2.77
C VAL A 186 1.70 -4.54 2.99
N ILE A 187 0.47 -4.21 2.60
CA ILE A 187 -0.67 -5.13 2.61
C ILE A 187 -0.40 -6.25 1.60
N SER A 188 -0.37 -7.50 2.04
CA SER A 188 -0.09 -8.66 1.18
C SER A 188 -1.35 -9.48 0.92
N ALA A 189 -2.07 -9.89 1.97
CA ALA A 189 -3.19 -10.81 1.86
C ALA A 189 -4.36 -10.46 2.79
N ILE A 190 -5.48 -11.14 2.59
CA ILE A 190 -6.69 -11.07 3.42
C ILE A 190 -6.83 -12.41 4.15
N SER A 191 -7.14 -12.37 5.45
CA SER A 191 -7.39 -13.55 6.27
C SER A 191 -8.60 -13.32 7.17
N GLY A 192 -9.79 -13.69 6.68
CA GLY A 192 -11.04 -13.36 7.39
C GLY A 192 -11.28 -11.86 7.38
N GLU A 193 -11.40 -11.26 8.56
CA GLU A 193 -11.52 -9.81 8.74
C GLU A 193 -10.16 -9.10 8.90
N ASP A 194 -9.08 -9.88 9.04
CA ASP A 194 -7.73 -9.34 9.20
C ASP A 194 -7.05 -9.10 7.85
N ALA A 195 -6.26 -8.03 7.78
CA ALA A 195 -5.19 -7.90 6.80
C ALA A 195 -3.95 -8.70 7.24
N VAL A 196 -3.20 -9.21 6.27
CA VAL A 196 -1.87 -9.79 6.50
C VAL A 196 -0.84 -8.96 5.75
N ALA A 197 0.23 -8.59 6.44
CA ALA A 197 1.26 -7.71 5.91
C ALA A 197 2.60 -8.41 5.74
N ALA A 198 3.36 -7.95 4.74
CA ALA A 198 4.78 -8.21 4.60
C ALA A 198 5.56 -7.03 5.20
N GLU A 199 6.54 -7.32 6.05
CA GLU A 199 7.27 -6.31 6.81
C GLU A 199 8.45 -5.74 6.04
N VAL A 200 8.70 -4.44 6.21
CA VAL A 200 9.97 -3.82 5.86
C VAL A 200 11.07 -4.44 6.70
N ASP A 201 11.95 -5.18 6.05
CA ASP A 201 13.08 -5.86 6.70
C ASP A 201 14.42 -5.32 6.20
N THR A 202 15.50 -5.99 6.60
CA THR A 202 16.87 -5.57 6.25
C THR A 202 17.11 -5.54 4.75
N TRP A 203 16.56 -6.48 3.97
CA TRP A 203 16.73 -6.46 2.51
C TRP A 203 16.04 -5.23 1.92
N VAL A 204 14.82 -4.91 2.37
CA VAL A 204 14.09 -3.72 1.90
C VAL A 204 14.90 -2.46 2.18
N LEU A 205 15.45 -2.32 3.39
CA LEU A 205 16.28 -1.15 3.74
C LEU A 205 17.54 -1.04 2.88
N GLN A 206 18.21 -2.17 2.60
CA GLN A 206 19.39 -2.21 1.75
C GLN A 206 19.06 -1.82 0.30
N GLU A 207 17.95 -2.33 -0.23
CA GLU A 207 17.48 -1.97 -1.56
C GLU A 207 17.12 -0.49 -1.62
N LEU A 208 16.40 0.06 -0.63
CA LEU A 208 16.08 1.49 -0.57
C LEU A 208 17.32 2.39 -0.44
N ALA A 209 18.39 1.90 0.19
CA ALA A 209 19.67 2.61 0.31
C ALA A 209 20.51 2.59 -0.98
N ARG A 210 20.17 1.76 -1.98
CA ARG A 210 20.84 1.83 -3.30
C ARG A 210 20.62 3.22 -3.90
N PRO A 211 21.70 3.94 -4.26
CA PRO A 211 21.58 5.24 -4.93
C PRO A 211 20.74 5.12 -6.19
N TYR A 212 19.74 5.98 -6.31
CA TYR A 212 18.90 6.08 -7.49
C TYR A 212 18.54 7.54 -7.75
N THR A 213 18.79 8.00 -8.97
CA THR A 213 18.34 9.29 -9.47
C THR A 213 17.79 9.02 -10.87
N PRO A 214 16.50 9.29 -11.10
CA PRO A 214 15.85 9.03 -12.39
C PRO A 214 16.36 9.94 -13.50
#